data_AF-A0A7S3T7B0-F1
#
_entry.id   AF-A0A7S3T7B0-F1
#
_cell.length_a   1.000
_cell.length_b   1.000
_cell.length_c   1.000
_cell.angle_alpha   90.00
_cell.angle_beta   90.00
_cell.angle_gamma   90.00
#
_symmetry.space_group_name_H-M   'P 1'
#
loop_
_entity.id
_entity.type
_entity.pdbx_description
1 polymer ?
#
loop_
_entity_poly.entity_id
_entity_poly.type
_entity_poly.pdbx_seq_one_letter_code
_entity_poly.pdbx_strand_id
1 'polypeptide(L)'
;MFCEETEPNILDSLGGAAAPGTTVEVLVRLARGALAAQLSLALPMRFFVARRTVGAGVSSLFGRVLLSASLVGSATFLAVLPLSLALVLGVTSSVCASMIIYILPALVDLKFRVDDPLIPRSLRLAGSAVSLLVGLFVMIGGLAGNFLGIAVGGR
;
A
#
# COMPACT_ATOMS: atom_id res chain seq x y z
N MET A 1 3.42 11.54 -25.30
CA MET A 1 4.36 10.46 -24.94
C MET A 1 5.23 11.02 -23.82
N PHE A 2 4.79 10.87 -22.58
CA PHE A 2 5.60 11.23 -21.41
C PHE A 2 6.60 10.09 -21.19
N CYS A 3 7.87 10.45 -21.17
CA CYS A 3 9.08 9.63 -21.25
C CYS A 3 8.97 8.22 -20.65
N GLU A 4 9.26 7.19 -21.46
CA GLU A 4 9.38 5.79 -21.04
C GLU A 4 10.60 5.53 -20.13
N GLU A 5 11.48 6.53 -19.93
CA GLU A 5 12.72 6.42 -19.14
C GLU A 5 12.70 7.16 -17.78
N THR A 6 11.53 7.55 -17.26
CA THR A 6 11.48 8.09 -15.90
C THR A 6 11.45 6.98 -14.86
N GLU A 7 12.48 6.93 -14.02
CA GLU A 7 12.54 6.07 -12.83
C GLU A 7 11.31 6.34 -11.94
N PRO A 8 10.74 5.31 -11.28
CA PRO A 8 9.61 5.46 -10.37
C PRO A 8 9.84 6.50 -9.26
N ASN A 9 11.10 6.69 -8.88
CA ASN A 9 11.52 7.74 -7.98
C ASN A 9 12.10 8.91 -8.78
N ILE A 10 11.37 10.01 -8.83
CA ILE A 10 11.77 11.20 -9.58
C ILE A 10 13.12 11.79 -9.12
N LEU A 11 13.48 11.60 -7.84
CA LEU A 11 14.76 12.04 -7.31
C LEU A 11 15.94 11.23 -7.84
N ASP A 12 15.70 10.01 -8.34
CA ASP A 12 16.73 9.17 -8.95
C ASP A 12 16.95 9.57 -10.41
N SER A 13 15.87 9.86 -11.16
CA SER A 13 16.00 10.47 -12.50
C SER A 13 16.70 11.83 -12.46
N LEU A 14 16.35 12.70 -11.51
CA LEU A 14 16.99 14.01 -11.36
C LEU A 14 18.43 13.90 -10.87
N GLY A 15 18.75 12.89 -10.05
CA GLY A 15 20.10 12.63 -9.56
C GLY A 15 21.04 12.10 -10.65
N GLY A 16 20.55 11.25 -11.55
CA GLY A 16 21.32 10.73 -12.68
C GLY A 16 21.57 11.76 -13.79
N ALA A 17 20.65 12.70 -13.96
CA ALA A 17 20.78 13.79 -14.94
C ALA A 17 21.61 14.98 -14.46
N ALA A 18 21.93 15.08 -13.16
CA ALA A 18 22.67 16.19 -12.60
C ALA A 18 24.19 16.01 -12.78
N ALA A 19 24.83 16.91 -13.52
CA ALA A 19 26.29 16.95 -13.63
C ALA A 19 26.94 17.31 -12.27
N PRO A 20 28.11 16.74 -11.95
CA PRO A 20 28.79 16.97 -10.68
C PRO A 20 29.16 18.45 -10.50
N GLY A 21 28.79 19.03 -9.35
CA GLY A 21 29.07 20.44 -9.00
C GLY A 21 27.98 21.43 -9.41
N THR A 22 26.84 20.95 -9.90
CA THR A 22 25.70 21.81 -10.25
C THR A 22 24.80 22.10 -9.04
N THR A 23 24.08 23.23 -9.08
CA THR A 23 23.08 23.60 -8.06
C THR A 23 21.95 22.57 -7.96
N VAL A 24 21.66 21.87 -9.06
CA VAL A 24 20.66 20.79 -9.14
C VAL A 24 21.08 19.61 -8.27
N GLU A 25 22.35 19.21 -8.28
CA GLU A 25 22.87 18.12 -7.44
C GLU A 25 22.69 18.43 -5.94
N VAL A 26 23.06 19.65 -5.53
CA VAL A 26 22.92 20.09 -4.13
C VAL A 26 21.44 20.08 -3.72
N LEU A 27 20.56 20.54 -4.60
CA LEU A 27 19.12 20.56 -4.33
C LEU A 27 18.53 19.15 -4.23
N VAL A 28 18.94 18.21 -5.10
CA VAL A 28 18.51 16.80 -5.04
C VAL A 28 18.99 16.15 -3.74
N ARG A 29 20.22 16.42 -3.31
CA ARG A 29 20.76 15.92 -2.03
C ARG A 29 19.98 16.49 -0.83
N LEU A 30 19.66 17.79 -0.84
CA LEU A 30 18.83 18.41 0.18
C LEU A 30 17.42 17.82 0.21
N ALA A 31 16.79 17.62 -0.95
CA ALA A 31 15.47 17.00 -1.06
C ALA A 31 15.47 15.56 -0.52
N ARG A 32 16.48 14.75 -0.87
CA ARG A 32 16.67 13.40 -0.31
C ARG A 32 16.86 13.45 1.21
N GLY A 33 17.66 14.39 1.71
CA GLY A 33 17.87 14.58 3.14
C GLY A 33 16.59 14.98 3.90
N ALA A 34 15.83 15.93 3.36
CA ALA A 34 14.55 16.35 3.92
C ALA A 34 13.51 15.22 3.90
N LEU A 35 13.44 14.47 2.80
CA LEU A 35 12.56 13.30 2.68
C LEU A 35 12.95 12.20 3.69
N ALA A 36 14.25 11.92 3.85
CA ALA A 36 14.74 10.96 4.84
C ALA A 36 14.36 11.40 6.26
N ALA A 37 14.57 12.67 6.61
CA ALA A 37 14.19 13.22 7.91
C ALA A 37 12.67 13.12 8.15
N GLN A 38 11.85 13.45 7.15
CA GLN A 38 10.41 13.33 7.22
C GLN A 38 9.97 11.87 7.43
N LEU A 39 10.56 10.92 6.69
CA LEU A 39 10.26 9.50 6.83
C LEU A 39 10.69 8.98 8.21
N SER A 40 11.86 9.36 8.71
CA SER A 40 12.33 9.00 10.05
C SER A 40 11.37 9.46 11.16
N LEU A 41 10.74 10.63 11.00
CA LEU A 41 9.75 11.14 11.95
C LEU A 41 8.36 10.49 11.77
N ALA A 42 7.96 10.19 10.53
CA ALA A 42 6.64 9.67 10.22
C ALA A 42 6.51 8.15 10.49
N LEU A 43 7.59 7.37 10.28
CA LEU A 43 7.58 5.92 10.40
C LEU A 43 7.21 5.42 11.80
N PRO A 44 7.72 5.98 12.92
CA PRO A 44 7.33 5.56 14.27
C PRO A 44 5.82 5.72 14.53
N MET A 45 5.23 6.83 14.07
CA MET A 45 3.79 7.06 14.22
C MET A 45 2.98 6.05 13.40
N ARG A 46 3.35 5.80 12.14
CA ARG A 46 2.67 4.81 11.29
C ARG A 46 2.81 3.39 11.85
N PHE A 47 3.98 3.05 12.38
CA PHE A 47 4.23 1.78 13.04
C PHE A 47 3.39 1.60 14.30
N PHE A 48 3.28 2.63 15.13
CA PHE A 48 2.45 2.59 16.33
C PHE A 48 0.97 2.36 15.99
N VAL A 49 0.45 3.06 14.98
CA VAL A 49 -0.91 2.85 14.49
C VAL A 49 -1.09 1.42 14.00
N ALA A 50 -0.21 0.93 13.12
CA ALA A 50 -0.27 -0.44 12.58
C ALA A 50 -0.22 -1.51 13.69
N ARG A 51 0.67 -1.35 14.67
CA ARG A 51 0.76 -2.25 15.82
C ARG A 51 -0.51 -2.25 16.65
N ARG A 52 -1.12 -1.08 16.85
CA ARG A 52 -2.36 -0.94 17.64
C ARG A 52 -3.58 -1.49 16.90
N THR A 53 -3.66 -1.30 15.58
CA THR A 53 -4.79 -1.79 14.77
C THR A 53 -4.72 -3.31 14.56
N VAL A 54 -3.55 -3.86 14.24
CA VAL A 54 -3.38 -5.31 14.01
C VAL A 54 -3.31 -6.07 15.33
N GLY A 55 -2.67 -5.50 16.34
CA GLY A 55 -2.51 -6.10 17.67
C GLY A 55 -3.70 -5.88 18.61
N ALA A 56 -4.84 -5.35 18.12
CA ALA A 56 -6.05 -5.16 18.91
C ALA A 56 -6.60 -6.52 19.38
N GLY A 57 -6.15 -6.96 20.56
CA GLY A 57 -6.46 -8.28 21.12
C GLY A 57 -5.25 -9.00 21.73
N VAL A 58 -4.03 -8.54 21.45
CA VAL A 58 -2.80 -9.12 22.02
C VAL A 58 -2.47 -8.44 23.34
N SER A 59 -2.86 -9.09 24.45
CA SER A 59 -2.61 -8.62 25.81
C SER A 59 -1.20 -8.92 26.31
N SER A 60 -0.56 -10.00 25.85
CA SER A 60 0.75 -10.43 26.32
C SER A 60 1.90 -9.57 25.77
N LEU A 61 2.87 -9.25 26.63
CA LEU A 61 4.07 -8.50 26.24
C LEU A 61 4.87 -9.22 25.15
N PHE A 62 5.00 -10.55 25.28
CA PHE A 62 5.68 -11.38 24.29
C PHE A 62 4.99 -11.33 22.92
N GLY A 63 3.66 -11.44 22.88
CA GLY A 63 2.91 -11.33 21.62
C GLY A 63 3.07 -9.97 20.97
N ARG A 64 3.12 -8.89 21.78
CA ARG A 64 3.34 -7.53 21.26
C ARG A 64 4.74 -7.33 20.72
N VAL A 65 5.76 -7.99 21.27
CA VAL A 65 7.14 -7.96 20.77
C VAL A 65 7.23 -8.75 19.47
N LEU A 66 6.65 -9.96 19.44
CA LEU A 66 6.64 -10.82 18.26
C LEU A 66 5.94 -10.14 17.08
N LEU A 67 4.80 -9.48 17.31
CA LEU A 67 4.09 -8.72 16.29
C LEU A 67 4.89 -7.51 15.79
N SER A 68 5.67 -6.88 16.66
CA SER A 68 6.56 -5.78 16.25
C SER A 68 7.71 -6.30 15.39
N ALA A 69 8.32 -7.41 15.82
CA ALA A 69 9.39 -8.07 15.09
C ALA A 69 8.94 -8.58 13.72
N SER A 70 7.71 -9.12 13.61
CA SER A 70 7.18 -9.57 12.33
C SER A 70 6.86 -8.41 11.38
N LEU A 71 6.33 -7.29 11.90
CA LEU A 71 6.08 -6.09 11.09
C LEU A 71 7.38 -5.47 10.57
N VAL A 72 8.38 -5.30 11.44
CA VAL A 72 9.70 -4.79 11.00
C VAL A 72 10.39 -5.81 10.09
N GLY A 73 10.38 -7.09 10.44
CA GLY A 73 11.00 -8.16 9.67
C GLY A 73 10.43 -8.29 8.26
N SER A 74 9.10 -8.21 8.10
CA SER A 74 8.46 -8.24 6.78
C SER A 74 8.78 -6.99 5.94
N ALA A 75 8.82 -5.81 6.57
CA ALA A 75 9.22 -4.58 5.87
C ALA A 75 10.70 -4.63 5.43
N THR A 76 11.60 -5.07 6.31
CA THR A 76 13.03 -5.23 5.99
C THR A 76 13.24 -6.28 4.91
N PHE A 77 12.52 -7.41 4.96
CA PHE A 77 12.61 -8.45 3.94
C PHE A 77 12.19 -7.91 2.56
N LEU A 78 11.08 -7.17 2.48
CA LEU A 78 10.65 -6.53 1.24
C LEU A 78 11.64 -5.48 0.73
N ALA A 79 12.33 -4.77 1.64
CA ALA A 79 13.33 -3.77 1.26
C ALA A 79 14.63 -4.38 0.71
N VAL A 80 14.95 -5.63 1.06
CA VAL A 80 16.12 -6.35 0.52
C VAL A 80 15.85 -6.91 -0.88
N LEU A 81 14.58 -7.19 -1.21
CA LEU A 81 14.20 -7.66 -2.53
C LEU A 81 14.32 -6.52 -3.57
N PRO A 82 14.75 -6.82 -4.80
CA PRO A 82 14.84 -5.83 -5.88
C PRO A 82 13.44 -5.50 -6.45
N LEU A 83 12.55 -5.00 -5.60
CA LEU A 83 11.19 -4.63 -5.97
C LEU A 83 11.14 -3.16 -6.39
N SER A 84 10.51 -2.89 -7.52
CA SER A 84 10.23 -1.52 -7.95
C SER A 84 9.28 -0.83 -6.96
N LEU A 85 9.57 0.43 -6.62
CA LEU A 85 8.72 1.25 -5.75
C LEU A 85 7.30 1.40 -6.32
N ALA A 86 7.17 1.51 -7.65
CA ALA A 86 5.88 1.56 -8.32
C ALA A 86 5.05 0.29 -8.06
N LEU A 87 5.69 -0.87 -7.98
CA LEU A 87 5.01 -2.13 -7.72
C LEU A 87 4.51 -2.21 -6.28
N VAL A 88 5.38 -1.89 -5.31
CA VAL A 88 5.00 -1.93 -3.91
C VAL A 88 3.83 -0.99 -3.65
N LEU A 89 3.88 0.22 -4.22
CA LEU A 89 2.77 1.18 -4.13
C LEU A 89 1.52 0.72 -4.87
N GLY A 90 1.64 0.17 -6.08
CA GLY A 90 0.51 -0.31 -6.88
C GLY A 90 -0.22 -1.49 -6.23
N VAL A 91 0.53 -2.48 -5.73
CA VAL A 91 -0.03 -3.63 -5.02
C VAL A 91 -0.68 -3.19 -3.71
N THR A 92 -0.01 -2.40 -2.89
CA THR A 92 -0.57 -1.97 -1.59
C THR A 92 -1.80 -1.06 -1.76
N SER A 93 -1.78 -0.16 -2.74
CA SER A 93 -2.91 0.73 -3.05
C SER A 93 -4.11 -0.04 -3.60
N SER A 94 -3.91 -0.99 -4.51
CA SER A 94 -5.01 -1.78 -5.08
C SER A 94 -5.69 -2.64 -4.01
N VAL A 95 -4.91 -3.28 -3.12
CA VAL A 95 -5.45 -4.06 -2.01
C VAL A 95 -6.20 -3.16 -1.02
N CYS A 96 -5.62 -2.01 -0.63
CA CYS A 96 -6.26 -1.15 0.36
C CYS A 96 -7.53 -0.47 -0.18
N ALA A 97 -7.52 -0.02 -1.43
CA ALA A 97 -8.67 0.59 -2.08
C ALA A 97 -9.81 -0.42 -2.23
N SER A 98 -9.50 -1.65 -2.66
CA SER A 98 -10.49 -2.73 -2.79
C SER A 98 -11.14 -3.05 -1.45
N MET A 99 -10.34 -3.09 -0.38
CA MET A 99 -10.82 -3.35 0.97
C MET A 99 -11.75 -2.25 1.48
N ILE A 100 -11.37 -0.98 1.32
CA ILE A 100 -12.12 0.16 1.88
C ILE A 100 -13.39 0.46 1.09
N ILE A 101 -13.33 0.40 -0.24
CA ILE A 101 -14.43 0.84 -1.12
C ILE A 101 -15.48 -0.26 -1.28
N TYR A 102 -15.05 -1.51 -1.46
CA TYR A 102 -15.95 -2.59 -1.89
C TYR A 102 -16.21 -3.62 -0.78
N ILE A 103 -15.16 -4.11 -0.12
CA ILE A 103 -15.26 -5.28 0.77
C ILE A 103 -15.77 -4.88 2.16
N LEU A 104 -15.21 -3.84 2.78
CA LEU A 104 -15.55 -3.45 4.15
C LEU A 104 -17.01 -2.98 4.28
N PRO A 105 -17.55 -2.12 3.40
CA PRO A 105 -18.96 -1.72 3.48
C PRO A 105 -19.90 -2.92 3.28
N ALA A 106 -19.57 -3.83 2.34
CA ALA A 106 -20.36 -5.04 2.10
C ALA A 106 -20.34 -6.00 3.31
N LEU A 107 -19.19 -6.16 3.98
CA LEU A 107 -19.10 -6.97 5.19
C LEU A 107 -19.87 -6.35 6.37
N VAL A 108 -19.83 -5.03 6.51
CA VAL A 108 -20.61 -4.31 7.54
C VAL A 108 -22.10 -4.48 7.26
N ASP A 109 -22.55 -4.30 6.02
CA ASP A 109 -23.94 -4.50 5.60
C ASP A 109 -24.44 -5.93 5.91
N LEU A 110 -23.64 -6.94 5.55
CA LEU A 110 -23.95 -8.36 5.78
C LEU A 110 -23.96 -8.74 7.27
N LYS A 111 -23.02 -8.18 8.07
CA LYS A 111 -22.88 -8.51 9.49
C LYS A 111 -23.95 -7.84 10.34
N PHE A 112 -24.21 -6.56 10.13
CA PHE A 112 -25.15 -5.81 10.95
C PHE A 112 -26.60 -5.97 10.50
N ARG A 113 -26.84 -6.54 9.31
CA ARG A 113 -28.19 -6.77 8.74
C ARG A 113 -29.09 -5.57 9.02
N VAL A 114 -28.58 -4.36 8.73
CA VAL A 114 -29.27 -3.11 9.04
C VAL A 114 -30.63 -3.20 8.35
N ASP A 115 -31.72 -3.48 9.04
CA ASP A 115 -33.01 -3.73 8.37
C ASP A 115 -33.54 -2.38 7.84
N ASP A 116 -33.30 -2.10 6.55
CA ASP A 116 -33.87 -0.93 5.90
C ASP A 116 -35.24 -1.32 5.36
N PRO A 117 -36.32 -0.62 5.76
CA PRO A 117 -37.68 -0.92 5.31
C PRO A 117 -37.90 -0.65 3.81
N LEU A 118 -36.96 0.04 3.15
CA LEU A 118 -37.09 0.50 1.77
C LEU A 118 -36.47 -0.44 0.73
N ILE A 119 -35.61 -1.39 1.12
CA ILE A 119 -34.86 -2.21 0.16
C ILE A 119 -35.08 -3.70 0.46
N PRO A 120 -35.55 -4.50 -0.53
CA PRO A 120 -35.72 -5.94 -0.36
C PRO A 120 -34.41 -6.61 0.05
N ARG A 121 -34.49 -7.47 1.07
CA ARG A 121 -33.33 -8.17 1.65
C ARG A 121 -32.51 -8.95 0.62
N SER A 122 -33.19 -9.56 -0.37
CA SER A 122 -32.57 -10.27 -1.49
C SER A 122 -31.78 -9.35 -2.43
N LEU A 123 -32.26 -8.13 -2.68
CA LEU A 123 -31.58 -7.14 -3.53
C LEU A 123 -30.31 -6.61 -2.85
N ARG A 124 -30.34 -6.41 -1.53
CA ARG A 124 -29.15 -6.03 -0.76
C ARG A 124 -28.11 -7.12 -0.64
N LEU A 125 -28.54 -8.36 -0.39
CA LEU A 125 -27.64 -9.52 -0.42
C LEU A 125 -26.95 -9.66 -1.78
N ALA A 126 -27.70 -9.48 -2.88
CA ALA A 126 -27.14 -9.47 -4.22
C ALA A 126 -26.17 -8.29 -4.43
N GLY A 127 -26.51 -7.08 -4.00
CA GLY A 127 -25.63 -5.90 -4.10
C GLY A 127 -24.33 -6.05 -3.31
N SER A 128 -24.40 -6.55 -2.08
CA SER A 128 -23.24 -6.84 -1.23
C SER A 128 -22.40 -7.99 -1.78
N ALA A 129 -23.02 -9.03 -2.34
CA ALA A 129 -22.30 -10.10 -3.04
C ALA A 129 -21.59 -9.60 -4.31
N VAL A 130 -22.24 -8.75 -5.11
CA VAL A 130 -21.62 -8.13 -6.29
C VAL A 130 -20.47 -7.21 -5.88
N SER A 131 -20.64 -6.39 -4.84
CA SER A 131 -19.55 -5.54 -4.32
C SER A 131 -18.36 -6.37 -3.86
N LEU A 132 -18.59 -7.48 -3.16
CA LEU A 132 -17.53 -8.42 -2.77
C LEU A 132 -16.84 -9.05 -3.98
N LEU A 133 -17.60 -9.49 -4.99
CA LEU A 133 -17.04 -10.08 -6.21
C LEU A 133 -16.21 -9.05 -7.00
N VAL A 134 -16.70 -7.82 -7.13
CA VAL A 134 -15.97 -6.73 -7.78
C VAL A 134 -14.71 -6.38 -6.99
N GLY A 135 -14.81 -6.24 -5.67
CA GLY A 135 -13.65 -5.98 -4.81
C GLY A 135 -12.60 -7.09 -4.91
N LEU A 136 -13.02 -8.35 -4.93
CA LEU A 136 -12.14 -9.50 -5.11
C LEU A 136 -11.49 -9.50 -6.51
N PHE A 137 -12.27 -9.21 -7.55
CA PHE A 137 -11.77 -9.12 -8.92
C PHE A 137 -10.75 -8.01 -9.07
N VAL A 138 -11.02 -6.81 -8.55
CA VAL A 138 -10.09 -5.67 -8.59
C VAL A 138 -8.83 -5.96 -7.76
N MET A 139 -8.97 -6.63 -6.62
CA MET A 139 -7.81 -7.04 -5.81
C MET A 139 -6.94 -8.04 -6.56
N ILE A 140 -7.51 -9.13 -7.11
CA ILE A 140 -6.76 -10.16 -7.84
C ILE A 140 -6.19 -9.59 -9.15
N GLY A 141 -6.99 -8.83 -9.90
CA GLY A 141 -6.58 -8.20 -11.15
C GLY A 141 -5.51 -7.14 -10.94
N GLY A 142 -5.63 -6.33 -9.88
CA GLY A 142 -4.59 -5.38 -9.46
C GLY A 142 -3.31 -6.10 -9.05
N LEU A 143 -3.41 -7.18 -8.28
CA LEU A 143 -2.26 -8.00 -7.90
C LEU A 143 -1.58 -8.58 -9.16
N ALA A 144 -2.34 -9.29 -9.99
CA ALA A 144 -1.85 -9.94 -11.19
C ALA A 144 -1.28 -8.93 -12.19
N GLY A 145 -1.93 -7.79 -12.42
CA GLY A 145 -1.44 -6.74 -13.32
C GLY A 145 -0.13 -6.12 -12.85
N ASN A 146 0.03 -5.87 -11.55
CA ASN A 146 1.29 -5.38 -11.00
C ASN A 146 2.40 -6.46 -11.06
N PHE A 147 2.05 -7.74 -10.85
CA PHE A 147 3.00 -8.86 -10.99
C PHE A 147 3.38 -9.15 -12.45
N LEU A 148 2.45 -9.08 -13.40
CA LEU A 148 2.70 -9.23 -14.84
C LEU A 148 3.49 -8.05 -15.42
N GLY A 149 3.29 -6.85 -14.87
CA GLY A 149 4.15 -5.69 -15.16
C GLY A 149 5.64 -5.96 -14.87
N ILE A 150 5.97 -6.84 -13.92
CA ILE A 150 7.35 -7.29 -13.66
C ILE A 150 7.91 -8.11 -14.83
N ALA A 151 7.11 -9.01 -15.40
CA ALA A 151 7.56 -9.90 -16.46
C ALA A 151 7.84 -9.15 -17.78
N VAL A 152 7.19 -8.00 -17.97
CA VAL A 152 7.32 -7.17 -19.18
C VAL A 152 8.30 -6.00 -18.98
N GLY A 153 8.35 -5.40 -17.78
CA GLY A 153 9.21 -4.25 -17.46
C GLY A 153 10.59 -4.58 -16.90
N GLY A 154 10.98 -5.86 -16.86
CA GLY A 154 12.32 -6.31 -16.47
C GLY A 154 13.36 -6.29 -17.61
N ARG A 155 13.18 -5.42 -18.61
CA ARG A 155 14.14 -5.17 -19.70
C ARG A 155 14.60 -3.73 -19.65
#